data_AF-A0A3B9LNI2-F1
#
_entry.id   AF-A0A3B9LNI2-F1
#
_cell.length_a   1.000
_cell.length_b   1.000
_cell.length_c   1.000
_cell.angle_alpha   90.00
_cell.angle_beta   90.00
_cell.angle_gamma   90.00
#
_symmetry.space_group_name_H-M   'P 1'
#
loop_
_entity.id
_entity.type
_entity.pdbx_description
1 polymer ?
#
loop_
_entity_poly.entity_id
_entity_poly.type
_entity_poly.pdbx_seq_one_letter_code
_entity_poly.pdbx_strand_id
1 'polypeptide(L)'
;FGLAKEYEKAGQTQEMIETLERYLAISDDEGNAFGMLARAYEKANQREKARETYQRGITAAVAHGHPSMAEEYRLTLESES
;
A
#
# COMPACT_ATOMS: atom_id res chain seq x y z
N PHE A 1 -7.93 14.02 -16.62
CA PHE A 1 -8.03 12.55 -16.61
C PHE A 1 -6.99 11.98 -17.55
N GLY A 2 -5.90 11.37 -17.04
CA GLY A 2 -4.92 10.78 -17.96
C GLY A 2 -3.54 10.38 -17.42
N LEU A 3 -3.32 10.16 -16.12
CA LEU A 3 -2.01 9.74 -15.61
C LEU A 3 -2.10 8.53 -14.67
N ALA A 4 -2.87 7.53 -15.09
CA ALA A 4 -2.93 6.21 -14.42
C ALA A 4 -2.86 5.03 -15.40
N LYS A 5 -2.57 5.28 -16.69
CA LYS A 5 -2.19 4.24 -17.65
C LYS A 5 -0.66 4.23 -17.72
N GLU A 6 -0.05 3.05 -17.78
CA GLU A 6 1.42 2.81 -17.88
C GLU A 6 2.20 2.57 -16.57
N TYR A 7 1.66 1.81 -15.61
CA TYR A 7 2.49 0.97 -14.73
C TYR A 7 2.37 -0.50 -15.14
N GLU A 8 2.45 -0.74 -16.45
CA GLU A 8 2.10 -2.01 -17.10
C GLU A 8 3.28 -2.98 -17.27
N LYS A 9 4.47 -2.66 -16.73
CA LYS A 9 5.62 -3.59 -16.79
C LYS A 9 5.94 -4.10 -15.39
N ALA A 10 5.96 -5.42 -15.23
CA ALA A 10 6.36 -6.11 -14.00
C ALA A 10 7.67 -5.57 -13.39
N GLY A 11 8.61 -5.07 -14.21
CA GLY A 11 9.83 -4.39 -13.74
C GLY A 11 9.56 -3.12 -12.92
N GLN A 12 8.58 -2.30 -13.31
CA GLN A 12 8.19 -1.10 -12.57
C GLN A 12 7.48 -1.45 -11.26
N THR A 13 6.76 -2.57 -11.20
CA THR A 13 6.12 -3.03 -9.96
C THR A 13 7.16 -3.42 -8.93
N GLN A 14 8.21 -4.16 -9.32
CA GLN A 14 9.26 -4.57 -8.40
C GLN A 14 10.11 -3.38 -7.93
N GLU A 15 10.50 -2.47 -8.82
CA GLU A 15 11.24 -1.25 -8.45
C GLU A 15 10.42 -0.34 -7.50
N MET A 16 9.11 -0.25 -7.72
CA MET A 16 8.19 0.48 -6.85
C MET A 16 8.15 -0.13 -5.45
N ILE A 17 8.03 -1.47 -5.35
CA ILE A 17 8.05 -2.20 -4.07
C ILE A 17 9.33 -1.87 -3.31
N GLU A 18 10.50 -2.04 -3.93
CA GLU A 18 11.79 -1.78 -3.29
C GLU A 18 11.95 -0.32 -2.84
N THR A 19 11.44 0.62 -3.63
CA THR A 19 11.52 2.04 -3.31
C THR A 19 10.63 2.38 -2.11
N LEU A 20 9.40 1.86 -2.08
CA LEU A 20 8.47 2.07 -0.97
C LEU A 20 8.93 1.37 0.30
N GLU A 21 9.50 0.17 0.22
CA GLU A 21 10.10 -0.53 1.36
C GLU A 21 11.25 0.28 1.97
N ARG A 22 12.17 0.79 1.13
CA ARG A 22 13.28 1.65 1.61
C ARG A 22 12.78 2.94 2.25
N TYR A 23 11.77 3.57 1.65
CA TYR A 23 11.14 4.77 2.20
C TYR A 23 10.54 4.47 3.58
N LEU A 24 9.69 3.45 3.69
CA LEU A 24 9.03 3.04 4.93
C LEU A 24 10.01 2.57 6.03
N ALA A 25 11.24 2.19 5.67
CA ALA A 25 12.27 1.84 6.64
C ALA A 25 12.87 3.06 7.36
N ILE A 26 12.72 4.27 6.80
CA ILE A 26 13.34 5.50 7.34
C ILE A 26 12.33 6.62 7.63
N SER A 27 11.08 6.48 7.18
CA SER A 27 10.03 7.49 7.33
C SER A 27 9.01 7.11 8.40
N ASP A 28 8.54 8.10 9.17
CA ASP A 28 7.29 8.00 9.94
C ASP A 28 6.11 8.32 9.00
N ASP A 29 5.72 7.37 8.16
CA ASP A 29 4.66 7.56 7.17
C ASP A 29 3.27 7.41 7.82
N GLU A 30 2.37 8.31 7.48
CA GLU A 30 1.05 8.41 8.09
C GLU A 30 0.01 7.42 7.50
N GLY A 31 0.42 6.55 6.57
CA GLY A 31 -0.42 5.48 6.00
C GLY A 31 -0.38 5.40 4.48
N ASN A 32 -0.14 6.52 3.79
CA ASN A 32 -0.20 6.60 2.32
C ASN A 32 0.77 5.65 1.62
N ALA A 33 2.03 5.60 2.07
CA ALA A 33 3.03 4.73 1.45
C ALA A 33 2.74 3.25 1.70
N PHE A 34 2.10 2.91 2.82
CA PHE A 34 1.59 1.56 3.07
C PHE A 34 0.52 1.17 2.06
N GLY A 35 -0.47 2.03 1.78
CA GLY A 35 -1.49 1.76 0.77
C GLY A 35 -0.89 1.61 -0.64
N MET A 36 0.09 2.43 -0.99
CA MET A 36 0.81 2.30 -2.27
C MET A 36 1.58 0.97 -2.37
N LEU A 37 2.27 0.57 -1.30
CA LEU A 37 3.05 -0.66 -1.26
C LEU A 37 2.15 -1.90 -1.31
N ALA A 38 1.03 -1.88 -0.57
CA ALA A 38 0.07 -2.98 -0.58
C ALA A 38 -0.48 -3.23 -1.99
N ARG A 39 -0.89 -2.18 -2.70
CA ARG A 39 -1.35 -2.26 -4.10
C ARG A 39 -0.25 -2.72 -5.06
N ALA A 40 1.01 -2.38 -4.78
CA ALA A 40 2.13 -2.88 -5.57
C ALA A 40 2.34 -4.39 -5.35
N TYR A 41 2.18 -4.88 -4.12
CA TYR A 41 2.19 -6.31 -3.83
C TYR A 41 1.01 -7.05 -4.48
N GLU A 42 -0.21 -6.49 -4.50
CA GLU A 42 -1.35 -7.07 -5.23
C GLU A 42 -1.04 -7.27 -6.71
N LYS A 43 -0.51 -6.23 -7.38
CA LYS A 43 -0.09 -6.29 -8.78
C LYS A 43 0.99 -7.34 -9.03
N ALA A 44 1.84 -7.60 -8.04
CA ALA A 44 2.86 -8.64 -8.08
C ALA A 44 2.34 -10.03 -7.69
N ASN A 45 1.03 -10.21 -7.48
CA ASN A 45 0.39 -11.42 -6.94
C ASN A 45 0.91 -11.85 -5.56
N GLN A 46 1.46 -10.93 -4.77
CA GLN A 46 1.96 -11.17 -3.41
C GLN A 46 0.88 -10.82 -2.36
N ARG A 47 -0.25 -11.52 -2.42
CA ARG A 47 -1.47 -11.20 -1.64
C ARG A 47 -1.26 -11.14 -0.12
N GLU A 48 -0.52 -12.08 0.45
CA GLU A 48 -0.25 -12.08 1.90
C GLU A 48 0.53 -10.83 2.34
N LYS A 49 1.51 -10.40 1.53
CA LYS A 49 2.26 -9.16 1.81
C LYS A 49 1.40 -7.92 1.64
N ALA A 50 0.52 -7.90 0.65
CA ALA A 50 -0.44 -6.80 0.48
C ALA A 50 -1.30 -6.66 1.74
N ARG A 51 -1.85 -7.77 2.23
CA ARG A 51 -2.68 -7.82 3.44
C ARG A 51 -1.96 -7.31 4.69
N GLU A 52 -0.74 -7.81 4.93
CA GLU A 52 0.10 -7.37 6.04
C GLU A 52 0.40 -5.86 5.94
N THR A 53 0.70 -5.38 4.73
CA THR A 53 1.02 -3.97 4.49
C THR A 53 -0.18 -3.07 4.73
N TYR A 54 -1.38 -3.47 4.32
CA TYR A 54 -2.61 -2.76 4.65
C TYR A 54 -2.85 -2.68 6.16
N GLN A 55 -2.61 -3.76 6.91
CA GLN A 55 -2.77 -3.76 8.37
C GLN A 55 -1.78 -2.80 9.07
N ARG A 56 -0.55 -2.73 8.57
CA ARG A 56 0.44 -1.74 9.03
C ARG A 56 -0.02 -0.31 8.68
N GLY A 57 -0.52 -0.10 7.47
CA GLY A 57 -1.10 1.19 7.04
C GLY A 57 -2.29 1.64 7.87
N ILE A 58 -3.19 0.72 8.24
CA ILE A 58 -4.31 0.97 9.16
C ILE A 58 -3.78 1.45 10.52
N THR A 59 -2.75 0.78 11.04
CA THR A 59 -2.17 1.12 12.34
C THR A 59 -1.54 2.52 12.29
N ALA A 60 -0.77 2.83 11.25
CA ALA A 60 -0.16 4.15 11.04
C ALA A 60 -1.22 5.25 10.88
N ALA A 61 -2.22 5.02 10.03
CA ALA A 61 -3.31 5.97 9.80
C ALA A 61 -4.10 6.27 11.08
N VAL A 62 -4.42 5.25 11.89
CA VAL A 62 -5.08 5.48 13.19
C VAL A 62 -4.19 6.27 14.14
N ALA A 63 -2.90 5.92 14.25
CA ALA A 63 -1.96 6.60 15.14
C ALA A 63 -1.80 8.09 14.81
N HIS A 64 -1.86 8.46 13.52
CA HIS A 64 -1.73 9.82 13.03
C HIS A 64 -3.06 10.58 12.84
N GLY A 65 -4.19 9.98 13.22
CA GLY A 65 -5.50 10.66 13.20
C GLY A 65 -6.19 10.67 11.84
N HIS A 66 -5.94 9.67 11.00
CA HIS A 66 -6.54 9.46 9.68
C HIS A 66 -7.53 8.27 9.65
N PRO A 67 -8.63 8.30 10.43
CA PRO A 67 -9.54 7.15 10.54
C PRO A 67 -10.25 6.79 9.23
N SER A 68 -10.49 7.76 8.34
CA SER A 68 -11.10 7.50 7.04
C SER A 68 -10.18 6.68 6.12
N MET A 69 -8.87 6.92 6.18
CA MET A 69 -7.88 6.13 5.43
C MET A 69 -7.77 4.71 6.00
N ALA A 70 -7.76 4.59 7.33
CA ALA A 70 -7.79 3.29 7.99
C ALA A 70 -9.04 2.48 7.58
N GLU A 71 -10.19 3.15 7.45
CA GLU A 71 -11.43 2.50 7.02
C GLU A 71 -11.39 2.06 5.55
N GLU A 72 -10.83 2.88 4.66
CA GLU A 72 -10.62 2.50 3.25
C GLU A 72 -9.80 1.22 3.13
N TYR A 73 -8.74 1.09 3.93
CA TYR A 73 -7.91 -0.12 3.93
C TYR A 73 -8.65 -1.34 4.52
N ARG A 74 -9.48 -1.15 5.56
CA ARG A 74 -10.31 -2.26 6.08
C ARG A 74 -11.30 -2.75 5.05
N LEU A 75 -12.01 -1.84 4.37
CA LEU A 75 -12.96 -2.20 3.32
C LEU A 75 -12.28 -2.92 2.15
N THR A 76 -11.05 -2.50 1.81
CA THR A 76 -10.25 -3.19 0.79
C THR A 76 -9.98 -4.64 1.22
N LEU A 77 -9.48 -4.85 2.44
CA LEU A 77 -9.21 -6.20 2.97
C LEU A 77 -10.45 -7.10 3.05
N GLU A 78 -11.60 -6.53 3.40
CA GLU A 78 -12.88 -7.25 3.44
C GLU A 78 -13.39 -7.62 2.04
N SER A 79 -13.08 -6.81 1.02
CA SER A 79 -13.47 -7.10 -0.36
C SER A 79 -12.64 -8.21 -1.02
N GLU A 80 -11.47 -8.54 -0.46
CA GLU A 80 -10.56 -9.57 -0.97
C GLU A 80 -10.68 -10.94 -0.30
N SER A 81 -11.50 -11.05 0.76
CA SER A 81 -11.77 -12.30 1.51
C SER A 81 -12.94 -13.11 0.94
#